data_AF-A0A7S2IQG0-F1
#
_entry.id   AF-A0A7S2IQG0-F1
#
_cell.length_a   1.000
_cell.length_b   1.000
_cell.length_c   1.000
_cell.angle_alpha   90.00
_cell.angle_beta   90.00
_cell.angle_gamma   90.00
#
_symmetry.space_group_name_H-M   'P 1'
#
loop_
_entity.id
_entity.type
_entity.pdbx_description
1 polymer ?
#
loop_
_entity_poly.entity_id
_entity_poly.type
_entity_poly.pdbx_seq_one_letter_code
_entity_poly.pdbx_strand_id
1 'polypeptide(L)'
;RAGPALEHAAEELKADRGVVLEAVASSGHRAFQHAAEGLRAERDVVVAAIKKDPRAVQFAAGAAMADRDVVIEAVRQNGETLRSIDDRLRCDRAVVFEA
;
A
#
# COMPACT_ATOMS: atom_id res chain seq x y z
N ARG A 1 -23.69 1.57 2.69
CA ARG A 1 -22.63 2.59 2.43
C ARG A 1 -21.68 2.56 3.62
N ALA A 2 -20.57 1.84 3.54
CA ALA A 2 -19.52 1.98 4.54
C ALA A 2 -18.62 3.14 4.08
N GLY A 3 -18.67 4.27 4.79
CA GLY A 3 -17.68 5.33 4.62
C GLY A 3 -16.30 4.80 5.05
N PRO A 4 -15.20 5.41 4.57
CA PRO A 4 -13.85 4.92 4.87
C PRO A 4 -13.64 4.95 6.39
N ALA A 5 -13.70 3.77 7.02
CA ALA A 5 -13.72 3.61 8.47
C ALA A 5 -12.51 4.24 9.17
N LEU A 6 -11.39 4.40 8.46
CA LEU A 6 -10.15 5.00 8.97
C LEU A 6 -10.06 6.52 8.82
N GLU A 7 -10.83 7.17 7.94
CA GLU A 7 -10.70 8.62 7.71
C GLU A 7 -11.02 9.44 8.96
N HIS A 8 -12.05 9.03 9.70
CA HIS A 8 -12.49 9.65 10.96
C HIS A 8 -12.10 8.85 12.21
N ALA A 9 -11.32 7.78 12.06
CA ALA A 9 -10.86 6.98 13.19
C ALA A 9 -9.83 7.75 14.01
N ALA A 10 -9.77 7.46 15.31
CA ALA A 10 -8.73 7.98 16.19
C ALA A 10 -7.34 7.52 15.71
N GLU A 11 -6.31 8.31 16.01
CA GLU A 11 -4.94 8.02 15.58
C GLU A 11 -4.45 6.66 16.12
N GLU A 12 -4.90 6.24 17.32
CA GLU A 12 -4.58 4.91 17.84
C GLU A 12 -5.14 3.79 16.95
N LEU A 13 -6.33 3.97 16.38
CA LEU A 13 -6.96 2.99 15.48
C LEU A 13 -6.32 2.97 14.09
N LYS A 14 -5.80 4.12 13.62
CA LYS A 14 -5.00 4.20 12.39
C LYS A 14 -3.63 3.54 12.55
N ALA A 15 -3.14 3.44 13.78
CA ALA A 15 -1.91 2.73 14.13
C ALA A 15 -2.16 1.27 14.56
N ASP A 16 -3.42 0.86 14.71
CA ASP A 16 -3.77 -0.53 15.03
C ASP A 16 -3.72 -1.38 13.77
N ARG A 17 -2.77 -2.32 13.75
CA ARG A 17 -2.55 -3.24 12.63
C ARG A 17 -3.79 -4.06 12.29
N GLY A 18 -4.53 -4.54 13.28
CA GLY A 18 -5.73 -5.35 13.07
C GLY A 18 -6.84 -4.54 12.40
N VAL A 19 -7.11 -3.34 12.94
CA VAL A 19 -8.11 -2.42 12.38
C VAL A 19 -7.74 -1.99 10.97
N VAL A 20 -6.47 -1.68 10.72
CA VAL A 20 -5.99 -1.30 9.39
C VAL A 20 -6.13 -2.45 8.40
N LEU A 21 -5.75 -3.68 8.76
CA LEU A 21 -5.89 -4.83 7.88
C LEU A 21 -7.36 -5.13 7.54
N GLU A 22 -8.27 -5.05 8.50
CA GLU A 22 -9.70 -5.21 8.23
C GLU A 22 -10.24 -4.10 7.31
N ALA A 23 -9.87 -2.85 7.60
CA ALA A 23 -10.28 -1.70 6.79
C ALA A 23 -9.74 -1.80 5.36
N VAL A 24 -8.50 -2.26 5.20
CA VAL A 24 -7.86 -2.55 3.91
C VAL A 24 -8.59 -3.70 3.21
N ALA A 25 -8.91 -4.80 3.90
CA ALA A 25 -9.65 -5.91 3.32
C ALA A 25 -11.02 -5.48 2.78
N SER A 26 -11.66 -4.51 3.44
CA SER A 26 -12.95 -3.93 3.04
C SER A 26 -12.84 -2.86 1.95
N SER A 27 -11.87 -1.93 2.05
CA SER A 27 -11.84 -0.68 1.28
C SER A 27 -10.58 -0.47 0.42
N GLY A 28 -9.63 -1.40 0.48
CA GLY A 28 -8.38 -1.40 -0.28
C GLY A 28 -7.50 -0.18 0.02
N HIS A 29 -6.93 0.40 -1.04
CA HIS A 29 -6.03 1.55 -0.97
C HIS A 29 -6.64 2.77 -0.24
N ARG A 30 -7.98 2.95 -0.32
CA ARG A 30 -8.66 4.08 0.33
C ARG A 30 -8.61 4.04 1.85
N ALA A 31 -8.55 2.85 2.44
CA ALA A 31 -8.31 2.67 3.87
C ALA A 31 -6.82 2.82 4.18
N PHE A 32 -5.97 2.17 3.38
CA PHE A 32 -4.53 2.13 3.59
C PHE A 32 -3.88 3.53 3.62
N GLN A 33 -4.34 4.47 2.79
CA GLN A 33 -3.80 5.84 2.78
C GLN A 33 -3.94 6.59 4.11
N HIS A 34 -4.91 6.21 4.95
CA HIS A 34 -5.15 6.81 6.26
C HIS A 34 -4.45 6.05 7.40
N ALA A 35 -3.80 4.93 7.11
CA ALA A 35 -3.04 4.19 8.12
C ALA A 35 -1.83 5.01 8.59
N ALA A 36 -1.42 4.77 9.84
CA ALA A 36 -0.23 5.38 10.40
C ALA A 36 1.00 5.07 9.55
N GLU A 37 1.93 6.02 9.47
CA GLU A 37 3.14 5.89 8.65
C GLU A 37 3.96 4.63 8.98
N GLY A 38 4.02 4.26 10.27
CA GLY A 38 4.68 3.03 10.70
C GLY A 38 4.08 1.77 10.05
N LEU A 39 2.75 1.68 9.94
CA LEU A 39 2.08 0.57 9.26
C LEU A 39 2.19 0.66 7.75
N ARG A 40 2.27 1.87 7.18
CA ARG A 40 2.53 2.07 5.75
C ARG A 40 3.96 1.72 5.35
N ALA A 41 4.87 1.60 6.32
CA ALA A 41 6.21 1.05 6.14
C ALA A 41 6.34 -0.42 6.54
N GLU A 42 5.30 -1.01 7.14
CA GLU A 42 5.28 -2.41 7.54
C GLU A 42 5.01 -3.30 6.33
N ARG A 43 5.98 -4.16 6.00
CA ARG A 43 5.94 -5.05 4.83
C ARG A 43 4.65 -5.86 4.75
N ASP A 44 4.24 -6.51 5.83
CA ASP A 44 3.09 -7.41 5.82
C ASP A 44 1.78 -6.67 5.55
N VAL A 45 1.63 -5.47 6.10
CA VAL A 45 0.44 -4.62 5.90
C VAL A 45 0.41 -4.10 4.46
N VAL A 46 1.55 -3.64 3.95
CA VAL A 46 1.70 -3.15 2.57
C VAL A 46 1.38 -4.26 1.57
N VAL A 47 1.92 -5.47 1.76
CA VAL A 47 1.65 -6.62 0.90
C VAL A 47 0.17 -7.00 0.94
N ALA A 48 -0.45 -7.03 2.12
CA ALA A 48 -1.88 -7.30 2.23
C ALA A 48 -2.71 -6.24 1.49
N ALA A 49 -2.32 -4.96 1.60
CA ALA A 49 -2.98 -3.86 0.91
C ALA A 49 -2.84 -3.94 -0.60
N ILE A 50 -1.63 -4.23 -1.10
CA ILE A 50 -1.35 -4.41 -2.53
C ILE A 50 -2.12 -5.60 -3.09
N LYS A 51 -2.13 -6.74 -2.39
CA LYS A 51 -2.89 -7.94 -2.80
C LYS A 51 -4.38 -7.66 -2.92
N LYS A 52 -4.90 -6.74 -2.11
CA LYS A 52 -6.30 -6.35 -2.18
C LYS A 52 -6.56 -5.32 -3.27
N ASP A 53 -5.71 -4.30 -3.36
CA ASP A 53 -5.77 -3.24 -4.35
C ASP A 53 -4.36 -2.75 -4.65
N PRO A 54 -3.82 -3.06 -5.85
CA PRO A 54 -2.44 -2.71 -6.22
C PRO A 54 -2.13 -1.21 -6.11
N ARG A 55 -3.14 -0.35 -6.23
CA ARG A 55 -2.99 1.11 -6.04
C ARG A 55 -2.56 1.50 -4.64
N ALA A 56 -2.67 0.60 -3.65
CA ALA A 56 -2.18 0.84 -2.30
C ALA A 56 -0.67 1.10 -2.25
N VAL A 57 0.07 0.61 -3.26
CA VAL A 57 1.52 0.80 -3.38
C VAL A 57 1.91 2.29 -3.37
N GLN A 58 1.07 3.19 -3.87
CA GLN A 58 1.36 4.62 -3.93
C GLN A 58 1.40 5.30 -2.55
N PHE A 59 0.81 4.65 -1.54
CA PHE A 59 0.78 5.15 -0.16
C PHE A 59 1.75 4.42 0.75
N ALA A 60 2.36 3.33 0.27
CA ALA A 60 3.41 2.63 1.01
C ALA A 60 4.62 3.57 1.16
N ALA A 61 5.32 3.44 2.29
CA ALA A 61 6.42 4.31 2.65
C ALA A 61 7.64 3.51 3.13
N GLY A 62 8.80 4.16 3.15
CA GLY A 62 10.00 3.64 3.80
C GLY A 62 10.48 2.29 3.26
N ALA A 63 10.75 1.34 4.17
CA ALA A 63 11.39 0.07 3.87
C ALA A 63 10.55 -0.86 2.98
N ALA A 64 9.22 -0.78 3.03
CA ALA A 64 8.36 -1.60 2.19
C ALA A 64 8.41 -1.21 0.71
N MET A 65 8.71 0.06 0.41
CA MET A 65 8.98 0.53 -0.97
C MET A 65 10.39 0.17 -1.44
N ALA A 66 11.33 -0.03 -0.52
CA ALA A 66 12.66 -0.53 -0.84
C ALA A 66 12.67 -2.05 -1.12
N ASP A 67 11.64 -2.78 -0.66
CA ASP A 67 11.47 -4.20 -0.93
C ASP A 67 10.94 -4.41 -2.36
N ARG A 68 11.84 -4.81 -3.27
CA ARG A 68 11.53 -5.03 -4.68
C ARG A 68 10.44 -6.09 -4.88
N ASP A 69 10.38 -7.12 -4.04
CA ASP A 69 9.41 -8.21 -4.20
C ASP A 69 7.98 -7.68 -4.03
N VAL A 70 7.79 -6.73 -3.10
CA VAL A 70 6.51 -6.07 -2.84
C VAL A 70 6.05 -5.26 -4.04
N VAL A 71 6.98 -4.52 -4.67
CA VAL A 71 6.66 -3.70 -5.83
C VAL A 71 6.40 -4.58 -7.07
N ILE A 72 7.22 -5.61 -7.29
CA ILE A 72 7.03 -6.55 -8.41
C ILE A 72 5.67 -7.25 -8.30
N GLU A 73 5.27 -7.71 -7.11
CA GLU A 73 3.96 -8.33 -6.91
C GLU A 73 2.80 -7.36 -7.25
N ALA A 74 2.92 -6.08 -6.88
CA ALA A 74 1.93 -5.05 -7.24
C ALA A 74 1.82 -4.87 -8.76
N VAL A 75 2.96 -4.85 -9.43
CA VAL A 75 3.05 -4.67 -10.89
C VAL A 75 2.51 -5.87 -11.63
N ARG A 76 2.82 -7.09 -11.17
CA ARG A 76 2.28 -8.34 -11.75
C ARG A 76 0.76 -8.41 -11.64
N GLN A 77 0.18 -7.94 -10.53
CA GLN A 77 -1.28 -7.94 -10.36
C GLN A 77 -1.97 -6.85 -11.19
N ASN A 78 -1.35 -5.70 -11.35
CA ASN A 78 -1.89 -4.63 -12.17
C ASN A 78 -0.75 -3.83 -12.82
N GLY A 79 -0.48 -4.12 -14.09
CA GLY A 79 0.59 -3.46 -14.85
C GLY A 79 0.43 -1.94 -14.96
N GLU A 80 -0.78 -1.42 -14.75
CA GLU A 80 -1.03 0.03 -14.69
C GLU A 80 -0.51 0.70 -13.41
N THR A 81 -0.21 -0.08 -12.38
CA THR A 81 0.29 0.44 -11.09
C THR A 81 1.67 1.10 -11.25
N LEU A 82 2.49 0.66 -12.21
CA LEU A 82 3.74 1.32 -12.60
C LEU A 82 3.55 2.78 -13.04
N ARG A 83 2.36 3.14 -13.55
CA ARG A 83 2.06 4.51 -13.99
C ARG A 83 1.71 5.42 -12.81
N SER A 84 1.32 4.83 -11.67
CA SER A 84 0.94 5.51 -10.44
C SER A 84 2.06 5.58 -9.39
N ILE A 85 3.07 4.72 -9.52
CA ILE A 85 4.30 4.80 -8.74
C ILE A 85 5.09 6.02 -9.26
N ASP A 86 5.36 6.97 -8.38
CA ASP A 86 6.04 8.24 -8.66
C ASP A 86 7.37 8.01 -9.42
N ASP A 87 7.77 8.95 -10.29
CA ASP A 87 8.98 8.84 -11.12
C ASP A 87 10.26 8.55 -10.29
N ARG A 88 10.24 8.86 -8.99
CA ARG A 88 11.32 8.55 -8.04
C ARG A 88 11.58 7.05 -7.84
N LEU A 89 10.55 6.22 -7.85
CA LEU A 89 10.70 4.75 -7.80
C LEU A 89 10.92 4.16 -9.20
N ARG A 90 10.46 4.86 -10.24
CA ARG A 90 10.81 4.56 -11.65
C ARG A 90 12.31 4.70 -11.93
N CYS A 91 13.01 5.51 -11.14
CA CYS A 91 14.47 5.64 -11.17
C CYS A 91 15.21 4.39 -10.65
N ASP A 92 14.55 3.51 -9.88
CA ASP A 92 15.07 2.17 -9.58
C ASP A 92 14.79 1.25 -10.77
N ARG A 93 15.61 1.45 -11.80
CA ARG A 93 15.53 0.92 -13.17
C ARG A 93 15.37 -0.61 -13.27
N ALA A 94 15.49 -1.34 -12.16
CA ALA A 94 15.28 -2.78 -12.09
C ALA A 94 13.80 -3.20 -11.99
N VAL A 95 12.94 -2.38 -11.38
CA VAL A 95 11.51 -2.75 -11.19
C VAL A 95 10.75 -2.71 -12.52
N VAL A 96 11.20 -1.88 -13.46
CA VAL A 96 10.61 -1.75 -14.81
C VAL A 96 11.04 -2.90 -15.74
N PHE A 97 12.14 -3.60 -15.43
CA PHE A 97 12.70 -4.65 -16.30
C PHE A 97 12.24 -6.07 -15.96
N GLU A 98 11.71 -6.29 -14.76
CA GLU A 98 11.24 -7.61 -14.27
C GLU A 98 9.71 -7.78 -14.32
N ALA A 99 9.00 -6.79 -14.88
CA ALA A 99 7.53 -6.76 -15.01
C ALA A 99 7.02 -7.40 -16.30
#